data_AF-A0A9X1K2U3-F1
#
_entry.id   AF-A0A9X1K2U3-F1
#
_cell.length_a   1.000
_cell.length_b   1.000
_cell.length_c   1.000
_cell.angle_alpha   90.00
_cell.angle_beta   90.00
_cell.angle_gamma   90.00
#
_symmetry.space_group_name_H-M   'P 1'
#
loop_
_entity.id
_entity.type
_entity.pdbx_description
1 polymer ?
#
loop_
_entity_poly.entity_id
_entity_poly.type
_entity_poly.pdbx_seq_one_letter_code
_entity_poly.pdbx_strand_id
1 'polypeptide(L)'
;MKILKMVLNSKNTIFFDKRFDCFFATAIYSQVIGSIINEFCDSIILKTIVIPLFLVAIFSVLYSFYLNNYLEPIRRKIQNVSKGEVVAAIFDNVEFYLITFSLIVYDIKSMFDIIFLFLKG
;
A
#
# COMPACT_ATOMS: atom_id res chain seq x y z
N MET A 1 -22.75 29.36 -0.02
CA MET A 1 -22.78 27.87 -0.01
C MET A 1 -21.74 27.21 -0.93
N LYS A 2 -21.46 27.73 -2.14
CA LYS A 2 -20.41 27.20 -3.06
C LYS A 2 -18.98 27.20 -2.47
N ILE A 3 -18.56 28.31 -1.85
CA ILE A 3 -17.21 28.46 -1.26
C ILE A 3 -17.01 27.47 -0.11
N LEU A 4 -17.99 27.33 0.78
CA LEU A 4 -17.96 26.36 1.88
C LEU A 4 -17.81 24.92 1.35
N LYS A 5 -18.52 24.58 0.26
CA LYS A 5 -18.45 23.28 -0.40
C LYS A 5 -17.07 23.05 -1.05
N MET A 6 -16.45 24.08 -1.64
CA MET A 6 -15.07 24.02 -2.16
C MET A 6 -14.04 23.84 -1.04
N VAL A 7 -14.17 24.57 0.07
CA VAL A 7 -13.26 24.47 1.22
C VAL A 7 -13.35 23.07 1.86
N LEU A 8 -14.57 22.54 2.03
CA LEU A 8 -14.80 21.16 2.50
C LEU A 8 -14.23 20.12 1.53
N ASN A 9 -14.35 20.33 0.22
CA ASN A 9 -13.76 19.45 -0.79
C ASN A 9 -12.23 19.46 -0.75
N SER A 10 -11.59 20.63 -0.53
CA SER A 10 -10.13 20.74 -0.47
C SER A 10 -9.54 20.17 0.84
N LYS A 11 -10.25 20.28 1.96
CA LYS A 11 -9.82 19.63 3.21
C LYS A 11 -9.86 18.11 3.07
N ASN A 12 -10.86 17.58 2.38
CA ASN A 12 -10.96 16.16 2.07
C ASN A 12 -9.91 15.71 1.03
N THR A 13 -9.35 16.60 0.18
CA THR A 13 -8.22 16.25 -0.72
C THR A 13 -6.95 16.06 0.06
N ILE A 14 -6.56 17.08 0.80
CA ILE A 14 -5.34 17.06 1.59
C ILE A 14 -5.32 15.89 2.59
N PHE A 15 -6.47 15.56 3.18
CA PHE A 15 -6.55 14.45 4.13
C PHE A 15 -6.42 13.07 3.49
N PHE A 16 -6.95 12.92 2.28
CA PHE A 16 -6.88 11.67 1.54
C PHE A 16 -5.45 11.40 1.08
N ASP A 17 -4.80 12.42 0.51
CA ASP A 17 -3.42 12.33 0.00
C ASP A 17 -2.47 11.99 1.17
N LYS A 18 -2.61 12.65 2.32
CA LYS A 18 -1.85 12.33 3.54
C LYS A 18 -2.04 10.89 4.03
N ARG A 19 -3.25 10.33 3.91
CA ARG A 19 -3.52 8.95 4.30
C ARG A 19 -2.84 7.99 3.34
N PHE A 20 -2.98 8.21 2.04
CA PHE A 20 -2.31 7.42 1.02
C PHE A 20 -0.80 7.41 1.26
N ASP A 21 -0.18 8.58 1.41
CA ASP A 21 1.26 8.71 1.65
C ASP A 21 1.71 7.96 2.91
N CYS A 22 0.94 8.07 4.00
CA CYS A 22 1.24 7.41 5.26
C CYS A 22 1.20 5.88 5.13
N PHE A 23 0.15 5.32 4.52
CA PHE A 23 0.04 3.87 4.34
C PHE A 23 1.03 3.34 3.31
N PHE A 24 1.29 4.10 2.24
CA PHE A 24 2.28 3.71 1.24
C PHE A 24 3.68 3.70 1.84
N ALA A 25 4.07 4.75 2.57
CA ALA A 25 5.34 4.79 3.29
C ALA A 25 5.47 3.66 4.32
N THR A 26 4.39 3.38 5.08
CA THR A 26 4.36 2.27 6.03
C THR A 26 4.61 0.94 5.33
N ALA A 27 3.98 0.72 4.17
CA ALA A 27 4.18 -0.49 3.38
C ALA A 27 5.65 -0.67 2.97
N ILE A 28 6.23 0.37 2.37
CA ILE A 28 7.62 0.35 1.90
C ILE A 28 8.60 0.13 3.06
N TYR A 29 8.47 0.90 4.15
CA TYR A 29 9.40 0.77 5.27
C TYR A 29 9.30 -0.59 5.95
N SER A 30 8.10 -1.09 6.21
CA SER A 30 7.91 -2.42 6.80
C SER A 30 8.49 -3.52 5.92
N GLN A 31 8.32 -3.42 4.60
CA GLN A 31 8.85 -4.39 3.66
C GLN A 31 10.37 -4.36 3.56
N VAL A 32 10.97 -3.16 3.45
CA VAL A 32 12.42 -3.00 3.37
C VAL A 32 13.08 -3.52 4.65
N ILE A 33 12.55 -3.13 5.82
CA ILE A 33 13.07 -3.59 7.11
C ILE A 33 12.91 -5.11 7.22
N GLY A 34 11.74 -5.67 6.87
CA GLY A 34 11.49 -7.11 6.88
C GLY A 34 12.45 -7.88 5.96
N SER A 35 12.72 -7.35 4.77
CA SER A 35 13.64 -7.95 3.80
C SER A 35 15.08 -7.96 4.32
N ILE A 36 15.54 -6.84 4.88
CA ILE A 36 16.89 -6.73 5.47
C ILE A 36 17.06 -7.76 6.59
N ILE A 37 16.09 -7.87 7.50
CA ILE A 37 16.17 -8.84 8.60
C ILE A 37 16.15 -10.27 8.05
N ASN A 38 15.31 -10.56 7.04
CA ASN A 38 15.21 -11.90 6.47
C ASN A 38 16.52 -12.36 5.78
N GLU A 39 17.16 -11.44 5.06
CA GLU A 39 18.33 -11.73 4.23
C GLU A 39 19.65 -11.70 5.02
N PHE A 40 19.80 -10.77 5.96
CA PHE A 40 21.07 -10.53 6.63
C PHE A 40 21.13 -10.96 8.10
N CYS A 41 20.03 -11.36 8.72
CA CYS A 41 20.06 -11.83 10.11
C CYS A 41 20.12 -13.36 10.20
N ASP A 42 21.14 -13.91 10.83
CA ASP A 42 21.26 -15.36 11.05
C ASP A 42 20.43 -15.88 12.24
N SER A 43 19.97 -14.97 13.11
CA SER A 43 19.17 -15.35 14.28
C SER A 43 17.77 -15.77 13.87
N ILE A 44 17.49 -17.07 14.02
CA ILE A 44 16.17 -17.66 13.76
C ILE A 44 15.08 -16.92 14.56
N ILE A 45 15.32 -16.61 15.84
CA ILE A 45 14.34 -15.88 16.69
C ILE A 45 14.06 -14.48 16.14
N LEU A 46 15.07 -13.80 15.58
CA LEU A 46 14.87 -12.46 15.01
C LEU A 46 14.14 -12.53 13.67
N LYS A 47 14.32 -13.60 12.89
CA LYS A 47 13.55 -13.83 11.66
C LYS A 47 12.05 -13.99 11.91
N THR A 48 11.61 -14.40 13.09
CA THR A 48 10.17 -14.44 13.41
C THR A 48 9.50 -13.06 13.33
N ILE A 49 10.25 -11.98 13.62
CA ILE A 49 9.74 -10.59 13.57
C ILE A 49 9.46 -10.14 12.13
N VAL A 50 10.05 -10.82 11.14
CA VAL A 50 9.81 -10.53 9.73
C VAL A 50 8.36 -10.83 9.34
N ILE A 51 7.73 -11.85 9.90
CA ILE A 51 6.33 -12.21 9.60
C ILE A 51 5.37 -11.05 9.92
N PRO A 52 5.33 -10.49 11.14
CA PRO A 52 4.46 -9.34 11.41
C PRO A 52 4.83 -8.10 10.58
N LEU A 53 6.11 -7.89 10.24
CA LEU A 53 6.52 -6.79 9.36
C LEU A 53 5.94 -6.94 7.94
N PHE A 54 6.02 -8.12 7.35
CA PHE A 54 5.44 -8.41 6.04
C PHE A 54 3.90 -8.37 6.06
N LEU A 55 3.26 -8.80 7.15
CA LEU A 55 1.82 -8.60 7.31
C LEU A 55 1.45 -7.10 7.32
N VAL A 56 2.18 -6.28 8.07
CA VAL A 56 1.96 -4.82 8.08
C VAL A 56 2.17 -4.23 6.69
N ALA A 57 3.20 -4.67 5.96
CA ALA A 57 3.45 -4.23 4.59
C ALA A 57 2.28 -4.55 3.65
N ILE A 58 1.81 -5.81 3.66
CA ILE A 58 0.67 -6.27 2.87
C ILE A 58 -0.60 -5.48 3.19
N PHE A 59 -0.95 -5.32 4.48
CA PHE A 59 -2.16 -4.58 4.85
C PHE A 59 -2.08 -3.11 4.44
N SER A 60 -0.92 -2.49 4.59
CA SER A 60 -0.72 -1.08 4.26
C SER A 60 -0.75 -0.82 2.75
N VAL A 61 -0.17 -1.71 1.95
CA VAL A 61 -0.22 -1.59 0.48
C VAL A 61 -1.63 -1.86 -0.06
N LEU A 62 -2.37 -2.82 0.51
CA LEU A 62 -3.78 -3.06 0.16
C LEU A 62 -4.65 -1.85 0.51
N TYR A 63 -4.40 -1.19 1.63
CA TYR A 63 -5.13 0.02 2.00
C TYR A 63 -4.80 1.19 1.06
N SER A 64 -3.53 1.37 0.71
CA SER A 64 -3.08 2.36 -0.28
C SER A 64 -3.71 2.10 -1.64
N PHE A 65 -3.78 0.83 -2.05
CA PHE A 65 -4.46 0.40 -3.26
C PHE A 65 -5.95 0.74 -3.26
N TYR A 66 -6.64 0.47 -2.15
CA TYR A 66 -8.05 0.82 -1.99
C TYR A 66 -8.28 2.33 -2.10
N LEU A 67 -7.44 3.14 -1.47
CA LEU A 67 -7.49 4.60 -1.61
C LEU A 67 -7.30 4.99 -3.09
N ASN A 68 -6.18 4.60 -3.69
CA ASN A 68 -5.80 5.04 -5.03
C ASN A 68 -6.78 4.57 -6.14
N ASN A 69 -7.20 3.30 -6.11
CA ASN A 69 -7.96 2.71 -7.20
C ASN A 69 -9.47 2.81 -7.05
N TYR A 70 -9.98 2.83 -5.81
CA TYR A 70 -11.42 2.83 -5.58
C TYR A 70 -11.94 4.21 -5.24
N LEU A 71 -11.29 4.90 -4.30
CA LEU A 71 -11.81 6.14 -3.76
C LEU A 71 -11.42 7.37 -4.61
N GLU A 72 -10.25 7.36 -5.26
CA GLU A 72 -9.82 8.49 -6.10
C GLU A 72 -10.71 8.69 -7.35
N PRO A 73 -11.08 7.65 -8.14
CA PRO A 73 -11.96 7.83 -9.29
C PRO A 73 -13.37 8.28 -8.90
N ILE A 74 -13.89 7.75 -7.77
CA ILE A 74 -15.19 8.18 -7.22
C ILE A 74 -15.16 9.66 -6.86
N ARG A 75 -14.07 10.11 -6.25
CA ARG A 75 -13.85 11.51 -5.91
C ARG A 75 -13.75 12.40 -7.15
N ARG A 76 -12.98 12.02 -8.17
CA ARG A 76 -12.88 12.77 -9.44
C ARG A 76 -14.26 12.89 -10.13
N LYS A 77 -15.09 11.84 -10.06
CA LYS A 77 -16.49 11.90 -10.53
C LYS A 77 -17.34 12.93 -9.75
N ILE A 78 -17.21 12.99 -8.42
CA ILE A 78 -17.94 13.98 -7.58
C ILE A 78 -17.49 15.42 -7.86
N GLN A 79 -16.26 15.61 -8.32
CA GLN A 79 -15.70 16.92 -8.67
C GLN A 79 -16.05 17.38 -10.11
N ASN A 80 -16.91 16.66 -10.84
CA ASN A 80 -17.31 16.94 -12.23
C ASN A 80 -16.13 17.00 -13.22
N VAL A 81 -15.10 16.19 -12.98
CA VAL A 81 -13.94 16.02 -13.88
C VAL A 81 -14.38 15.24 -15.13
N SER A 82 -13.74 15.46 -16.28
CA SER A 82 -14.19 14.87 -17.55
C SER A 82 -14.12 13.33 -17.54
N LYS A 83 -14.97 12.66 -18.33
CA LYS A 83 -14.96 11.18 -18.43
C LYS A 83 -13.59 10.65 -18.89
N GLY A 84 -12.89 11.39 -19.75
CA GLY A 84 -11.55 11.01 -20.23
C GLY A 84 -10.51 11.02 -19.12
N GLU A 85 -10.51 12.04 -18.25
CA GLU A 85 -9.59 12.15 -17.10
C GLU A 85 -9.84 11.09 -16.03
N VAL A 86 -11.10 10.64 -15.87
CA VAL A 86 -11.43 9.51 -14.98
C VAL A 86 -10.90 8.20 -15.53
N VAL A 87 -10.95 7.99 -16.85
CA VAL A 87 -10.41 6.79 -17.51
C VAL A 87 -8.88 6.80 -17.48
N ALA A 88 -8.24 7.94 -17.75
CA ALA A 88 -6.79 8.08 -17.65
C ALA A 88 -6.29 7.74 -16.23
N ALA A 89 -6.98 8.21 -15.18
CA ALA A 89 -6.65 7.86 -13.80
C ALA A 89 -6.65 6.36 -13.51
N ILE A 90 -7.56 5.61 -14.15
CA ILE A 90 -7.65 4.15 -13.98
C ILE A 90 -6.47 3.45 -14.68
N PHE A 91 -6.06 3.96 -15.85
CA PHE A 91 -4.93 3.41 -16.61
C PHE A 91 -3.57 3.76 -15.99
N ASP A 92 -3.40 4.97 -15.44
CA ASP A 92 -2.18 5.37 -14.73
C ASP A 92 -1.90 4.48 -13.52
N ASN A 93 -2.94 3.88 -12.92
CA ASN A 93 -2.80 3.01 -11.76
C ASN A 93 -2.35 1.57 -12.06
N VAL A 94 -2.15 1.20 -13.34
CA VAL A 94 -1.70 -0.15 -13.72
C VAL A 94 -0.29 -0.44 -13.20
N GLU A 95 0.61 0.54 -13.25
CA GLU A 95 1.96 0.40 -12.69
C GLU A 95 1.91 0.15 -11.18
N PHE A 96 1.08 0.92 -10.48
CA PHE A 96 0.85 0.75 -9.05
C PHE A 96 0.29 -0.64 -8.73
N TYR A 97 -0.60 -1.19 -9.58
CA TYR A 97 -1.12 -2.56 -9.43
C TYR A 97 -0.01 -3.62 -9.53
N LEU A 98 0.83 -3.52 -10.57
CA LEU A 98 1.93 -4.47 -10.79
C LEU A 98 2.95 -4.45 -9.66
N ILE A 99 3.32 -3.25 -9.20
CA ILE A 99 4.20 -3.08 -8.03
C ILE A 99 3.53 -3.73 -6.81
N THR A 100 2.30 -3.34 -6.47
CA THR A 100 1.56 -3.88 -5.32
C THR A 100 1.53 -5.41 -5.32
N PHE A 101 1.20 -6.02 -6.47
CA PHE A 101 1.15 -7.47 -6.62
C PHE A 101 2.51 -8.12 -6.37
N SER A 102 3.57 -7.56 -6.94
CA SER A 102 4.94 -8.07 -6.81
C SER A 102 5.42 -8.04 -5.35
N LEU A 103 5.12 -6.95 -4.62
CA LEU A 103 5.48 -6.81 -3.21
C LEU A 103 4.76 -7.87 -2.36
N ILE A 104 3.45 -8.04 -2.56
CA ILE A 104 2.65 -9.02 -1.80
C ILE A 104 3.16 -10.45 -2.06
N VAL A 105 3.46 -10.81 -3.31
CA VAL A 105 3.96 -12.16 -3.64
C VAL A 105 5.30 -12.42 -2.97
N TYR A 106 6.21 -11.45 -2.98
CA TYR A 106 7.51 -11.56 -2.30
C TYR A 106 7.34 -11.75 -0.78
N ASP A 107 6.48 -10.94 -0.15
CA ASP A 107 6.22 -10.98 1.28
C ASP A 107 5.63 -12.34 1.70
N ILE A 108 4.63 -12.83 0.96
CA ILE A 108 4.02 -14.14 1.20
C ILE A 108 5.05 -15.27 1.09
N LYS A 109 5.82 -15.30 -0.01
CA LYS A 109 6.85 -16.30 -0.23
C LYS A 109 7.86 -16.31 0.93
N SER A 110 8.36 -15.14 1.30
CA SER A 110 9.35 -15.00 2.36
C SER A 110 8.82 -15.46 3.71
N MET A 111 7.56 -15.15 4.04
CA MET A 111 6.92 -15.65 5.26
C MET A 111 6.84 -17.19 5.26
N PHE A 112 6.47 -17.82 4.14
CA PHE A 112 6.46 -19.28 4.05
C PHE A 112 7.86 -19.88 4.20
N ASP A 113 8.88 -19.30 3.57
CA ASP A 113 10.26 -19.75 3.70
C ASP A 113 10.72 -19.73 5.16
N ILE A 114 10.37 -18.67 5.91
CA ILE A 114 10.65 -18.56 7.34
C ILE A 114 9.91 -19.65 8.13
N ILE A 115 8.60 -19.84 7.89
CA ILE A 115 7.80 -20.87 8.58
C ILE A 115 8.38 -22.27 8.33
N PHE A 116 8.78 -22.58 7.09
CA PHE A 116 9.38 -23.86 6.76
C PHE A 116 10.78 -24.04 7.37
N LEU A 117 11.56 -22.96 7.51
CA LEU A 117 12.82 -22.98 8.24
C LEU A 117 12.58 -23.41 9.71
N PHE A 118 11.55 -22.88 10.35
CA PHE A 118 11.18 -23.27 11.72
C PHE A 118 10.71 -24.72 11.84
N LEU A 119 9.97 -25.23 10.85
CA LEU A 119 9.45 -26.60 10.89
C LEU A 119 10.52 -27.67 10.61
N LYS A 120 11.65 -27.28 10.01
CA LYS A 120 12.78 -28.18 9.72
C LYS A 120 13.91 -28.10 10.75
N GLY A 121 13.91 -27.05 11.59
CA GLY A 121 14.90 -26.82 12.65
C GLY A 121 14.66 -27.65 13.91
#